data_AF-A0A3S2PBC1-F1
#
_entry.id   AF-A0A3S2PBC1-F1
#
_cell.length_a   1.000
_cell.length_b   1.000
_cell.length_c   1.000
_cell.angle_alpha   90.00
_cell.angle_beta   90.00
_cell.angle_gamma   90.00
#
_symmetry.space_group_name_H-M   'P 1'
#
loop_
_entity.id
_entity.type
_entity.pdbx_description
1 polymer ?
#
loop_
_entity_poly.entity_id
_entity_poly.type
_entity_poly.pdbx_seq_one_letter_code
_entity_poly.pdbx_strand_id
1 'polypeptide(L)'
;MNDISYVTSHVVQFPTRSTRKSMDHELCSLKRQLEEKEKEIAALRNKLARVEKNQASVLDLQDKVTSLSPLIAKPSLSNKDILRYSRQLLLPNLGVQGQLKLSQTSVLVVGCGGLGCPLAQYLAAAGVGRLGLLDYDEVELSNLHRQVLHGEENQGQAKALSAARSVRRLNSGVECVPYHLQLSPENALQLIQQYPQSCLPFENWLKNLPRLNFQESVGF
;
A
#
# COMPACT_ATOMS: atom_id res chain seq x y z
N MET A 1 -34.48 -80.93 -26.57
CA MET A 1 -33.51 -80.26 -25.68
C MET A 1 -32.34 -79.82 -26.55
N ASN A 2 -31.82 -78.62 -26.29
CA ASN A 2 -30.75 -77.87 -26.98
C ASN A 2 -31.24 -77.12 -28.24
N ASP A 3 -31.46 -75.79 -28.30
CA ASP A 3 -30.87 -74.57 -27.69
C ASP A 3 -29.84 -73.86 -28.59
N ILE A 4 -29.99 -72.53 -28.71
CA ILE A 4 -29.05 -71.50 -29.24
C ILE A 4 -28.87 -71.48 -30.78
N SER A 5 -28.92 -70.37 -31.55
CA SER A 5 -28.65 -68.94 -31.34
C SER A 5 -29.31 -68.08 -32.43
N TYR A 6 -30.03 -67.02 -32.06
CA TYR A 6 -30.28 -65.88 -32.94
C TYR A 6 -28.99 -65.05 -33.05
N VAL A 7 -28.30 -65.12 -34.19
CA VAL A 7 -27.21 -64.16 -34.49
C VAL A 7 -27.82 -62.99 -35.26
N THR A 8 -28.15 -61.92 -34.55
CA THR A 8 -28.51 -60.63 -35.15
C THR A 8 -27.25 -59.97 -35.71
N SER A 9 -27.07 -60.04 -37.03
CA SER A 9 -26.05 -59.30 -37.77
C SER A 9 -26.26 -57.79 -37.60
N HIS A 10 -25.54 -57.17 -36.67
CA HIS A 10 -25.46 -55.72 -36.57
C HIS A 10 -24.68 -55.19 -37.77
N VAL A 11 -25.41 -54.71 -38.79
CA VAL A 11 -24.83 -54.00 -39.93
C VAL A 11 -24.33 -52.65 -39.42
N VAL A 12 -23.01 -52.50 -39.29
CA VAL A 12 -22.38 -51.22 -38.98
C VAL A 12 -22.48 -50.34 -40.24
N GLN A 13 -23.41 -49.37 -40.22
CA GLN A 13 -23.55 -48.39 -41.30
C GLN A 13 -22.36 -47.41 -41.26
N PHE A 14 -21.52 -47.43 -42.30
CA PHE A 14 -20.44 -46.46 -42.49
C PHE A 14 -21.00 -45.15 -43.08
N PRO A 15 -20.57 -43.97 -42.59
CA PRO A 15 -21.09 -42.69 -43.04
C PRO A 15 -20.78 -42.43 -44.52
N THR A 16 -21.75 -41.84 -45.23
CA THR A 16 -21.63 -41.47 -46.64
C THR A 16 -20.59 -40.36 -46.84
N ARG A 17 -20.01 -40.25 -48.05
CA ARG A 17 -18.96 -39.25 -48.37
C ARG A 17 -19.39 -37.80 -48.11
N SER A 18 -20.70 -37.52 -48.18
CA SER A 18 -21.33 -36.24 -47.86
C SER A 18 -21.37 -35.97 -46.34
N THR A 19 -21.81 -36.95 -45.55
CA THR A 19 -21.88 -36.84 -44.08
C THR A 19 -20.49 -36.77 -43.44
N ARG A 20 -19.48 -37.44 -44.03
CA ARG A 20 -18.08 -37.34 -43.58
C ARG A 20 -17.51 -35.92 -43.70
N LYS A 21 -17.77 -35.24 -44.83
CA LYS A 21 -17.36 -33.84 -45.03
C LYS A 21 -18.08 -32.88 -44.08
N SER A 22 -19.35 -33.12 -43.78
CA SER A 22 -20.12 -32.32 -42.81
C SER A 22 -19.53 -32.46 -41.40
N MET A 23 -19.24 -33.69 -40.97
CA MET A 23 -18.60 -33.98 -39.69
C MET A 23 -17.18 -33.40 -39.61
N ASP A 24 -16.39 -33.47 -40.68
CA ASP A 24 -15.05 -32.89 -40.70
C ASP A 24 -15.09 -31.36 -40.52
N HIS A 25 -16.12 -30.71 -41.07
CA HIS A 25 -16.34 -29.27 -40.94
C HIS A 25 -16.77 -28.88 -39.51
N GLU A 26 -17.65 -29.68 -38.89
CA GLU A 26 -18.05 -29.53 -37.48
C GLU A 26 -16.87 -29.80 -36.53
N LEU A 27 -16.07 -30.82 -36.80
CA LEU A 27 -14.87 -31.12 -36.02
C LEU A 27 -13.88 -29.95 -36.07
N CYS A 28 -13.74 -29.33 -37.23
CA CYS A 28 -12.86 -28.17 -37.43
C CYS A 28 -13.38 -26.93 -36.69
N SER A 29 -14.69 -26.69 -36.69
CA SER A 29 -15.28 -25.57 -35.94
C SER A 29 -15.20 -25.77 -34.43
N LEU A 30 -15.47 -26.99 -33.94
CA LEU A 30 -15.36 -27.34 -32.52
C LEU A 30 -13.92 -27.24 -32.01
N LYS A 31 -12.93 -27.72 -32.78
CA LYS A 31 -11.50 -27.58 -32.43
C LYS A 31 -11.09 -26.11 -32.29
N ARG A 32 -11.57 -25.25 -33.20
CA ARG A 32 -11.30 -23.81 -33.17
C ARG A 32 -11.93 -23.15 -31.94
N GLN A 33 -13.16 -23.53 -31.58
CA GLN A 33 -13.81 -23.06 -30.35
C GLN A 33 -13.07 -23.51 -29.10
N LEU A 34 -12.52 -24.73 -29.09
CA LEU A 34 -11.74 -25.25 -27.97
C LEU A 34 -10.48 -24.41 -27.74
N GLU A 35 -9.72 -24.13 -28.80
CA GLU A 35 -8.52 -23.28 -28.77
C GLU A 35 -8.81 -21.87 -28.24
N GLU A 36 -9.95 -21.31 -28.63
CA GLU A 36 -10.38 -19.97 -28.24
C GLU A 36 -10.77 -19.94 -26.75
N LYS A 37 -11.48 -20.97 -26.27
CA LYS A 37 -11.83 -21.13 -24.86
C LYS A 37 -10.60 -21.42 -23.99
N GLU A 38 -9.62 -22.17 -24.47
CA GLU A 38 -8.36 -22.39 -23.75
C GLU A 38 -7.58 -21.09 -23.54
N LYS A 39 -7.51 -20.22 -24.56
CA LYS A 39 -6.91 -18.89 -24.44
C LYS A 39 -7.66 -18.00 -23.44
N GLU A 40 -8.99 -18.04 -23.47
CA GLU A 40 -9.83 -17.28 -22.54
C GLU A 40 -9.61 -17.75 -21.09
N ILE A 41 -9.56 -19.05 -20.85
CA ILE A 41 -9.27 -19.64 -19.53
C ILE A 41 -7.87 -19.24 -19.06
N ALA A 42 -6.86 -19.26 -19.93
CA ALA A 42 -5.50 -18.85 -19.56
C ALA A 42 -5.43 -17.36 -19.16
N ALA A 43 -6.14 -16.49 -19.90
CA ALA A 43 -6.22 -15.07 -19.56
C ALA A 43 -6.95 -14.84 -18.22
N LEU A 44 -8.06 -15.52 -17.99
CA LEU A 44 -8.82 -15.44 -16.74
C LEU A 44 -8.00 -15.95 -15.56
N ARG A 45 -7.29 -17.07 -15.69
CA ARG A 45 -6.37 -17.59 -14.65
C ARG A 45 -5.28 -16.59 -14.29
N ASN A 46 -4.67 -15.93 -15.27
CA ASN A 46 -3.66 -14.89 -15.01
C ASN A 46 -4.26 -13.67 -14.30
N LYS A 47 -5.49 -13.29 -14.67
CA LYS A 47 -6.21 -12.20 -14.01
C LYS A 47 -6.58 -12.57 -12.58
N LEU A 48 -7.03 -13.81 -12.35
CA LEU A 48 -7.33 -14.36 -11.03
C LEU A 48 -6.09 -14.38 -10.16
N ALA A 49 -4.95 -14.89 -10.66
CA ALA A 49 -3.69 -14.93 -9.92
C ALA A 49 -3.18 -13.53 -9.53
N ARG A 50 -3.42 -12.51 -10.36
CA ARG A 50 -3.12 -11.10 -10.02
C ARG A 50 -4.04 -10.57 -8.92
N VAL A 51 -5.34 -10.87 -9.02
CA VAL A 51 -6.33 -10.47 -8.01
C VAL A 51 -6.06 -11.19 -6.69
N GLU A 52 -5.78 -12.49 -6.68
CA GLU A 52 -5.43 -13.26 -5.49
C GLU A 52 -4.13 -12.77 -4.84
N LYS A 53 -3.11 -12.43 -5.64
CA LYS A 53 -1.86 -11.85 -5.12
C LYS A 53 -2.09 -10.47 -4.51
N ASN A 54 -2.96 -9.66 -5.11
CA ASN A 54 -3.37 -8.37 -4.55
C ASN A 54 -4.25 -8.55 -3.29
N GLN A 55 -5.20 -9.49 -3.30
CA GLN A 55 -6.05 -9.82 -2.15
C GLN A 55 -5.23 -10.36 -0.98
N ALA A 56 -4.29 -11.27 -1.21
CA ALA A 56 -3.39 -11.77 -0.17
C ALA A 56 -2.55 -10.62 0.43
N SER A 57 -2.10 -9.67 -0.40
CA SER A 57 -1.38 -8.49 0.09
C SER A 57 -2.26 -7.47 0.82
N VAL A 58 -3.57 -7.45 0.55
CA VAL A 58 -4.55 -6.54 1.18
C VAL A 58 -5.14 -7.14 2.46
N LEU A 59 -5.45 -8.44 2.49
CA LEU A 59 -5.93 -9.15 3.69
C LEU A 59 -4.85 -9.18 4.80
N ASP A 60 -3.57 -9.34 4.47
CA ASP A 60 -2.48 -9.25 5.45
C ASP A 60 -2.35 -7.84 6.08
N LEU A 61 -2.83 -6.80 5.40
CA LEU A 61 -2.81 -5.41 5.89
C LEU A 61 -4.07 -5.03 6.69
N GLN A 62 -5.19 -5.71 6.46
CA GLN A 62 -6.48 -5.43 7.12
C GLN A 62 -6.56 -6.03 8.54
N ASP A 63 -5.94 -7.20 8.79
CA ASP A 63 -6.18 -7.96 10.03
C ASP A 63 -5.16 -7.72 11.16
N LYS A 64 -4.09 -6.97 10.93
CA LYS A 64 -3.04 -6.80 11.96
C LYS A 64 -2.61 -5.37 12.13
N VAL A 65 -3.36 -4.63 12.95
CA VAL A 65 -2.78 -3.61 13.81
C VAL A 65 -1.84 -4.31 14.81
N THR A 66 -0.68 -4.75 14.32
CA THR A 66 0.35 -5.43 15.11
C THR A 66 0.89 -4.42 16.10
N SER A 67 1.04 -4.81 17.37
CA SER A 67 1.67 -3.96 18.37
C SER A 67 3.07 -3.57 17.91
N LEU A 68 3.31 -2.26 17.80
CA LEU A 68 4.61 -1.75 17.40
C LEU A 68 5.59 -1.85 18.56
N SER A 69 6.83 -2.22 18.24
CA SER A 69 7.93 -2.19 19.20
C SER A 69 8.17 -0.74 19.68
N PRO A 70 8.57 -0.50 20.93
CA PRO A 70 8.96 0.84 21.38
C PRO A 70 10.09 1.40 20.52
N LEU A 71 10.07 2.72 20.28
CA LEU A 71 11.20 3.40 19.64
C LEU A 71 12.43 3.31 20.56
N ILE A 72 13.57 2.92 20.00
CA ILE A 72 14.82 2.85 20.74
C ILE A 72 15.35 4.27 20.92
N ALA A 73 15.47 4.71 22.17
CA ALA A 73 16.03 6.01 22.49
C ALA A 73 17.49 6.09 22.01
N LYS A 74 17.76 7.03 21.10
CA LYS A 74 19.14 7.33 20.69
C LYS A 74 19.82 8.16 21.78
N PRO A 75 20.98 7.73 22.32
CA PRO A 75 21.71 8.49 23.34
C PRO A 75 22.41 9.74 22.76
N SER A 76 22.73 9.71 21.46
CA SER A 76 23.40 10.79 20.75
C SER A 76 23.08 10.74 19.25
N LEU A 77 23.29 11.86 18.55
CA LEU A 77 23.16 11.92 17.10
C LEU A 77 24.38 11.28 16.44
N SER A 78 24.16 10.48 15.39
CA SER A 78 25.26 9.96 14.57
C SER A 78 25.84 11.05 13.67
N ASN A 79 27.04 10.83 13.12
CA ASN A 79 27.63 11.76 12.13
C ASN A 79 26.70 11.97 10.92
N LYS A 80 25.94 10.95 10.51
CA LYS A 80 24.95 11.05 9.42
C LYS A 80 23.78 11.95 9.82
N ASP A 81 23.30 11.83 11.05
CA ASP A 81 22.23 12.69 11.59
C ASP A 81 22.71 14.14 11.70
N ILE A 82 23.92 14.38 12.22
CA ILE A 82 24.51 15.71 12.34
C ILE A 82 24.65 16.36 10.97
N LEU A 83 25.15 15.62 9.97
CA LEU A 83 25.27 16.13 8.61
C LEU A 83 23.90 16.51 8.02
N ARG A 84 22.92 15.62 8.14
CA ARG A 84 21.56 15.80 7.59
C ARG A 84 20.82 16.95 8.26
N TYR A 85 20.89 17.06 9.59
CA TYR A 85 20.13 18.02 10.38
C TYR A 85 20.93 19.27 10.76
N SER A 86 22.17 19.42 10.27
CA SER A 86 23.09 20.52 10.59
C SER A 86 22.42 21.90 10.65
N ARG A 87 21.59 22.25 9.66
CA ARG A 87 20.89 23.55 9.61
C ARG A 87 19.83 23.72 10.69
N GLN A 88 19.03 22.69 10.96
CA GLN A 88 17.98 22.77 12.00
C GLN A 88 18.57 22.69 13.41
N LEU A 89 19.73 22.04 13.58
CA LEU A 89 20.47 22.03 14.85
C LEU A 89 20.93 23.43 15.29
N LEU A 90 21.06 24.38 14.36
CA LEU A 90 21.42 25.78 14.68
C LEU A 90 20.25 26.58 15.25
N LEU A 91 19.01 26.08 15.16
CA LEU A 91 17.84 26.79 15.69
C LEU A 91 17.92 26.85 17.22
N PRO A 92 17.82 28.03 17.85
CA PRO A 92 18.02 28.22 19.29
C PRO A 92 17.15 27.30 20.16
N ASN A 93 15.95 27.01 19.67
CA ASN A 93 14.97 26.20 20.36
C ASN A 93 15.06 24.72 20.00
N LEU A 94 15.64 24.33 18.85
CA LEU A 94 15.76 22.91 18.55
C LEU A 94 17.04 22.33 19.15
N GLY A 95 18.20 22.80 18.68
CA GLY A 95 19.49 22.25 19.08
C GLY A 95 19.61 20.73 18.94
N VAL A 96 20.67 20.17 19.52
CA VAL A 96 20.90 18.72 19.56
C VAL A 96 19.82 18.00 20.39
N GLN A 97 19.43 18.60 21.51
CA GLN A 97 18.47 17.99 22.44
C GLN A 97 17.06 17.90 21.83
N GLY A 98 16.60 18.94 21.13
CA GLY A 98 15.34 18.91 20.42
C GLY A 98 15.34 17.91 19.27
N GLN A 99 16.47 17.77 18.56
CA GLN A 99 16.58 16.75 17.52
C GLN A 99 16.53 15.32 18.08
N LEU A 100 17.19 15.07 19.21
CA LEU A 100 17.11 13.77 19.89
C LEU A 100 15.67 13.46 20.30
N LYS A 101 14.96 14.44 20.87
CA LYS A 101 13.54 14.30 21.20
C LYS A 101 12.69 13.99 19.96
N LEU A 102 12.87 14.73 18.85
CA LEU A 102 12.16 14.46 17.59
C LEU A 102 12.39 13.03 17.10
N SER A 103 13.64 12.55 17.17
CA SER A 103 14.00 11.19 16.75
C SER A 103 13.39 10.08 17.62
N GLN A 104 12.85 10.43 18.79
CA GLN A 104 12.16 9.54 19.72
C GLN A 104 10.63 9.69 19.65
N THR A 105 10.14 10.65 18.86
CA THR A 105 8.71 10.89 18.67
C THR A 105 8.11 9.96 17.63
N SER A 106 6.88 9.52 17.88
CA SER A 106 6.05 8.78 16.92
C SER A 106 4.78 9.56 16.58
N VAL A 107 4.48 9.72 15.29
CA VAL A 107 3.29 10.44 14.82
C VAL A 107 2.48 9.57 13.87
N LEU A 108 1.15 9.56 14.04
CA LEU A 108 0.20 8.94 13.11
C LEU A 108 -0.43 10.04 12.24
N VAL A 109 -0.28 9.92 10.92
CA VAL A 109 -0.95 10.76 9.94
C VAL A 109 -2.15 9.99 9.40
N VAL A 110 -3.35 10.55 9.63
CA VAL A 110 -4.62 9.99 9.14
C VAL A 110 -4.98 10.71 7.85
N GLY A 111 -5.01 9.96 6.76
CA GLY A 111 -5.15 10.44 5.39
C GLY A 111 -3.80 10.85 4.81
N CYS A 112 -3.43 10.22 3.68
CA CYS A 112 -2.27 10.51 2.85
C CYS A 112 -2.64 11.36 1.62
N GLY A 113 -3.75 12.11 1.69
CA GLY A 113 -4.22 13.00 0.63
C GLY A 113 -3.55 14.38 0.63
N GLY A 114 -4.30 15.43 0.25
CA GLY A 114 -3.73 16.78 0.02
C GLY A 114 -3.11 17.45 1.25
N LEU A 115 -3.59 17.15 2.46
CA LEU A 115 -3.01 17.67 3.71
C LEU A 115 -1.97 16.71 4.31
N GLY A 116 -2.23 15.40 4.23
CA GLY A 116 -1.32 14.38 4.73
C GLY A 116 0.01 14.34 3.99
N CYS A 117 -0.01 14.56 2.68
CA CYS A 117 1.19 14.60 1.85
C CYS A 117 2.25 15.59 2.37
N PRO A 118 1.97 16.91 2.43
CA PRO A 118 2.96 17.87 2.93
C PRO A 118 3.30 17.62 4.40
N LEU A 119 2.32 17.26 5.25
CA LEU A 119 2.58 16.98 6.67
C LEU A 119 3.61 15.84 6.85
N ALA A 120 3.40 14.71 6.18
CA ALA A 120 4.30 13.57 6.24
C ALA A 120 5.69 13.90 5.67
N GLN A 121 5.77 14.70 4.60
CA GLN A 121 7.06 15.17 4.07
C GLN A 121 7.84 15.99 5.10
N TYR A 122 7.19 16.98 5.73
CA TYR A 122 7.88 17.85 6.69
C TYR A 122 8.26 17.10 7.99
N LEU A 123 7.40 16.23 8.50
CA LEU A 123 7.72 15.40 9.67
C LEU A 123 8.92 14.48 9.39
N ALA A 124 8.95 13.87 8.20
CA ALA A 124 10.06 13.02 7.80
C ALA A 124 11.36 13.82 7.58
N ALA A 125 11.28 14.98 6.94
CA ALA A 125 12.43 15.87 6.75
C ALA A 125 12.99 16.37 8.09
N ALA A 126 12.11 16.69 9.05
CA ALA A 126 12.50 17.09 10.40
C ALA A 126 13.16 15.96 11.21
N GLY A 127 12.99 14.70 10.79
CA GLY A 127 13.61 13.55 11.42
C GLY A 127 12.84 13.00 12.62
N VAL A 128 11.51 12.94 12.52
CA VAL A 128 10.67 12.21 13.46
C VAL A 128 11.12 10.74 13.56
N GLY A 129 11.05 10.13 14.74
CA GLY A 129 11.46 8.74 14.93
C GLY A 129 10.63 7.75 14.13
N ARG A 130 9.29 7.87 14.26
CA ARG A 130 8.33 7.01 13.56
C ARG A 130 7.18 7.80 12.96
N LEU A 131 6.78 7.42 11.76
CA LEU A 131 5.62 7.95 11.05
C LEU A 131 4.67 6.81 10.65
N GLY A 132 3.51 6.77 11.29
CA GLY A 132 2.36 5.98 10.86
C GLY A 132 1.61 6.70 9.75
N LEU A 133 1.28 6.01 8.67
CA LEU A 133 0.61 6.57 7.50
C LEU A 133 -0.65 5.77 7.22
N LEU A 134 -1.81 6.29 7.62
CA LEU A 134 -3.10 5.59 7.46
C LEU A 134 -3.88 6.19 6.30
N ASP A 135 -4.25 5.38 5.32
CA ASP A 135 -5.14 5.77 4.23
C ASP A 135 -5.76 4.53 3.55
N TYR A 136 -7.07 4.56 3.33
CA TYR A 136 -7.81 3.46 2.72
C TYR A 136 -8.00 3.60 1.21
N ASP A 137 -7.65 4.75 0.63
CA ASP A 137 -7.80 5.00 -0.80
C ASP A 137 -6.57 4.51 -1.60
N GLU A 138 -6.76 4.46 -2.92
CA GLU A 138 -5.70 4.28 -3.92
C GLU A 138 -5.32 5.61 -4.60
N VAL A 139 -4.12 5.64 -5.17
CA VAL A 139 -3.62 6.80 -5.91
C VAL A 139 -4.38 6.96 -7.24
N GLU A 140 -4.89 8.16 -7.50
CA GLU A 140 -5.58 8.52 -8.74
C GLU A 140 -4.88 9.70 -9.43
N LEU A 141 -4.84 9.69 -10.76
CA LEU A 141 -4.22 10.76 -11.57
C LEU A 141 -4.84 12.13 -11.29
N SER A 142 -6.16 12.21 -11.14
CA SER A 142 -6.92 13.43 -10.83
C SER A 142 -6.47 14.10 -9.53
N ASN A 143 -5.83 13.34 -8.64
CA ASN A 143 -5.43 13.79 -7.32
C ASN A 143 -3.95 14.23 -7.22
N LEU A 144 -3.14 13.95 -8.25
CA LEU A 144 -1.69 14.18 -8.22
C LEU A 144 -1.29 15.66 -8.12
N HIS A 145 -2.11 16.58 -8.64
CA HIS A 145 -1.81 18.02 -8.59
C HIS A 145 -1.67 18.60 -7.17
N ARG A 146 -2.19 17.90 -6.15
CA ARG A 146 -2.12 18.32 -4.74
C ARG A 146 -1.54 17.26 -3.80
N GLN A 147 -1.30 16.03 -4.29
CA GLN A 147 -0.84 14.90 -3.49
C GLN A 147 0.60 14.52 -3.85
N VAL A 148 1.52 15.43 -3.56
CA VAL A 148 2.92 15.40 -4.02
C VAL A 148 3.80 14.27 -3.45
N LEU A 149 3.29 13.44 -2.52
CA LEU A 149 3.98 12.19 -2.15
C LEU A 149 3.77 11.08 -3.19
N HIS A 150 2.79 11.22 -4.07
CA HIS A 150 2.46 10.25 -5.09
C HIS A 150 3.00 10.68 -6.45
N GLY A 151 3.07 9.72 -7.36
CA GLY A 151 3.53 9.91 -8.74
C GLY A 151 2.68 9.06 -9.68
N GLU A 152 2.73 9.35 -10.97
CA GLU A 152 1.97 8.63 -11.99
C GLU A 152 2.27 7.12 -11.98
N GLU A 153 3.51 6.74 -11.67
CA GLU A 153 3.93 5.34 -11.57
C GLU A 153 3.26 4.57 -10.41
N ASN A 154 2.62 5.29 -9.50
CA ASN A 154 1.95 4.72 -8.34
C ASN A 154 0.42 4.66 -8.49
N GLN A 155 -0.12 4.99 -9.67
CA GLN A 155 -1.57 4.92 -9.92
C GLN A 155 -2.14 3.52 -9.59
N GLY A 156 -3.28 3.49 -8.90
CA GLY A 156 -3.94 2.25 -8.47
C GLY A 156 -3.24 1.52 -7.32
N GLN A 157 -2.24 2.12 -6.69
CA GLN A 157 -1.61 1.59 -5.49
C GLN A 157 -2.18 2.28 -4.25
N ALA A 158 -2.26 1.57 -3.13
CA ALA A 158 -2.68 2.14 -1.86
C ALA A 158 -1.88 3.41 -1.50
N LYS A 159 -2.58 4.51 -1.18
CA LYS A 159 -1.94 5.79 -0.83
C LYS A 159 -0.99 5.65 0.35
N ALA A 160 -1.38 4.90 1.38
CA ALA A 160 -0.52 4.63 2.54
C ALA A 160 0.84 4.00 2.15
N LEU A 161 0.83 3.01 1.26
CA LEU A 161 2.05 2.34 0.77
C LEU A 161 2.89 3.25 -0.13
N SER A 162 2.23 4.01 -1.01
CA SER A 162 2.88 4.98 -1.90
C SER A 162 3.58 6.09 -1.09
N ALA A 163 2.86 6.66 -0.11
CA ALA A 163 3.40 7.67 0.80
C ALA A 163 4.59 7.12 1.60
N ALA A 164 4.50 5.90 2.15
CA ALA A 164 5.59 5.29 2.90
C ALA A 164 6.87 5.11 2.05
N ARG A 165 6.73 4.74 0.77
CA ARG A 165 7.87 4.66 -0.17
C ARG A 165 8.52 6.02 -0.37
N SER A 166 7.72 7.06 -0.60
CA SER A 166 8.23 8.42 -0.79
C SER A 166 8.89 8.98 0.48
N VAL A 167 8.33 8.72 1.66
CA VAL A 167 8.93 9.12 2.93
C VAL A 167 10.26 8.42 3.16
N ARG A 168 10.36 7.10 2.96
CA ARG A 168 11.63 6.36 3.11
C ARG A 168 12.70 6.85 2.14
N ARG A 169 12.31 7.23 0.91
CA ARG A 169 13.22 7.84 -0.08
C ARG A 169 13.74 9.20 0.40
N LEU A 170 12.89 10.02 1.01
CA LEU A 170 13.26 11.32 1.57
C LEU A 170 14.18 11.17 2.81
N ASN A 171 13.80 10.30 3.75
CA ASN A 171 14.55 10.08 4.98
C ASN A 171 14.48 8.63 5.44
N SER A 172 15.51 7.85 5.11
CA SER A 172 15.65 6.47 5.53
C SER A 172 15.90 6.30 7.04
N GLY A 173 16.15 7.39 7.77
CA GLY A 173 16.29 7.37 9.23
C GLY A 173 14.96 7.39 9.98
N VAL A 174 13.84 7.57 9.28
CA VAL A 174 12.48 7.60 9.83
C VAL A 174 11.83 6.23 9.65
N GLU A 175 11.36 5.64 10.74
CA GLU A 175 10.59 4.40 10.68
C GLU A 175 9.19 4.68 10.12
N CYS A 176 8.83 4.07 8.99
CA CYS A 176 7.56 4.31 8.32
C CYS A 176 6.66 3.09 8.38
N VAL A 177 5.44 3.25 8.93
CA VAL A 177 4.45 2.18 9.09
C VAL A 177 3.18 2.53 8.29
N PRO A 178 2.97 1.93 7.11
CA PRO A 178 1.75 2.16 6.33
C PRO A 178 0.58 1.32 6.86
N TYR A 179 -0.60 1.91 6.93
CA TYR A 179 -1.87 1.24 7.22
C TYR A 179 -2.85 1.49 6.07
N HIS A 180 -3.15 0.45 5.30
CA HIS A 180 -4.15 0.53 4.23
C HIS A 180 -5.52 0.10 4.75
N LEU A 181 -6.14 0.95 5.57
CA LEU A 181 -7.42 0.69 6.20
C LEU A 181 -8.12 2.01 6.53
N GLN A 182 -9.45 1.94 6.66
CA GLN A 182 -10.26 3.10 7.05
C GLN A 182 -10.25 3.23 8.57
N LEU A 183 -10.03 4.45 9.07
CA LEU A 183 -10.15 4.72 10.49
C LEU A 183 -11.62 4.58 10.91
N SER A 184 -11.87 3.75 11.92
CA SER A 184 -13.20 3.46 12.44
C SER A 184 -13.18 3.46 13.98
N PRO A 185 -14.33 3.60 14.66
CA PRO A 185 -14.38 3.54 16.11
C PRO A 185 -13.76 2.27 16.72
N GLU A 186 -13.83 1.16 15.99
CA GLU A 186 -13.34 -0.16 16.42
C GLU A 186 -11.81 -0.23 16.42
N ASN A 187 -11.13 0.47 15.49
CA ASN A 187 -9.67 0.43 15.35
C ASN A 187 -8.95 1.68 15.87
N ALA A 188 -9.67 2.80 16.04
CA ALA A 188 -9.09 4.09 16.35
C ALA A 188 -8.29 4.09 17.65
N LEU A 189 -8.86 3.54 18.73
CA LEU A 189 -8.20 3.52 20.03
C LEU A 189 -6.88 2.72 19.98
N GLN A 190 -6.91 1.54 19.36
CA GLN A 190 -5.74 0.68 19.24
C GLN A 190 -4.63 1.33 18.41
N LEU A 191 -4.98 2.02 17.33
CA LEU A 191 -4.03 2.74 16.48
C LEU A 191 -3.43 3.93 17.22
N ILE A 192 -4.26 4.79 17.80
CA ILE A 192 -3.84 5.99 18.52
C ILE A 192 -2.90 5.66 19.68
N GLN A 193 -3.18 4.59 20.45
CA GLN A 193 -2.36 4.20 21.59
C GLN A 193 -0.90 3.87 21.22
N GLN A 194 -0.63 3.50 19.97
CA GLN A 194 0.73 3.23 19.48
C GLN A 194 1.52 4.51 19.16
N TYR A 195 0.82 5.65 19.06
CA TYR A 195 1.38 6.95 18.71
C TYR A 195 1.01 7.97 19.79
N PRO A 196 1.62 7.91 20.98
CA PRO A 196 1.25 8.78 22.11
C PRO A 196 1.32 10.28 21.81
N GLN A 197 2.03 10.70 20.76
CA GLN A 197 2.12 12.10 20.34
C GLN A 197 1.11 12.50 19.24
N SER A 198 0.27 11.57 18.72
CA SER A 198 -0.68 11.85 17.63
C SER A 198 -2.00 12.46 18.06
N CYS A 199 -2.31 12.48 19.37
CA CYS A 199 -3.61 12.97 19.90
C CYS A 199 -3.54 14.30 20.65
N LEU A 200 -2.42 15.01 20.60
CA LEU A 200 -2.39 16.37 21.13
C LEU A 200 -3.03 17.31 20.09
N PRO A 201 -3.99 18.16 20.49
CA PRO A 201 -4.43 19.27 19.65
C PRO A 201 -3.19 19.99 19.10
N PHE A 202 -3.19 20.37 17.83
CA PHE A 202 -2.07 21.03 17.14
C PHE A 202 -1.43 22.16 17.98
N GLU A 203 -2.22 22.83 18.83
CA GLU A 203 -1.81 23.87 19.77
C GLU A 203 -0.94 23.40 20.96
N ASN A 204 -1.07 22.16 21.43
CA ASN A 204 -0.26 21.62 22.54
C ASN A 204 1.06 21.01 22.07
N TRP A 205 1.14 20.57 20.81
CA TRP A 205 2.38 20.07 20.23
C TRP A 205 3.43 21.19 20.10
N LEU A 206 3.02 22.39 19.64
CA LEU A 206 3.88 23.57 19.60
C LEU A 206 4.36 24.03 20.99
N LYS A 207 3.59 23.78 22.05
CA LYS A 207 3.95 24.17 23.43
C LYS A 207 5.00 23.25 24.07
N ASN A 208 5.10 22.00 23.63
CA ASN A 208 6.06 21.01 24.13
C ASN A 208 7.34 20.92 23.28
N LEU A 209 7.33 21.48 22.07
CA LEU A 209 8.56 21.91 21.41
C LEU A 209 9.17 23.05 22.24
N PRO A 210 10.50 23.13 22.37
CA PRO A 210 11.10 24.30 22.99
C PRO A 210 10.61 25.53 22.21
N ARG A 211 10.10 26.53 22.93
CA ARG A 211 9.30 27.64 22.38
C ARG A 211 10.00 28.30 21.20
N LEU A 212 9.65 27.90 19.97
CA LEU A 212 9.94 28.69 18.77
C LEU A 212 9.08 29.94 18.88
N ASN A 213 9.63 31.01 19.46
CA ASN A 213 9.05 32.34 19.40
C ASN A 213 9.00 32.74 17.92
N PHE A 214 7.84 32.56 17.30
CA PHE A 214 7.57 32.90 15.90
C PHE A 214 6.98 34.31 15.76
N GLN A 215 7.22 35.17 16.76
CA GLN A 215 7.00 36.61 16.67
C GLN A 215 8.38 37.26 16.64
N GLU A 216 8.59 38.17 15.68
CA GLU A 216 9.85 38.89 15.38
C GLU A 216 10.80 38.25 14.36
N SER A 217 10.32 37.89 13.17
CA SER A 217 11.15 37.99 11.95
C SER A 217 10.33 37.71 10.68
N VAL A 218 9.40 38.60 10.36
CA VAL A 218 9.01 38.83 8.96
C VAL A 218 8.71 40.32 8.81
N GLY A 219 9.75 41.07 8.42
CA GLY A 219 9.59 42.35 7.76
C GLY A 219 9.48 42.08 6.27
N PHE A 220 8.24 42.04 5.78
CA PHE A 220 7.85 42.35 4.40
C PHE A 220 6.62 43.24 4.49
#